data_AF-A0A6C0D681-F1
#
_entry.id   AF-A0A6C0D681-F1
#
_cell.length_a   1.000
_cell.length_b   1.000
_cell.length_c   1.000
_cell.angle_alpha   90.00
_cell.angle_beta   90.00
_cell.angle_gamma   90.00
#
_symmetry.space_group_name_H-M   'P 1'
#
loop_
_entity.id
_entity.type
_entity.pdbx_description
1 polymer ?
#
loop_
_entity_poly.entity_id
_entity_poly.type
_entity_poly.pdbx_seq_one_letter_code
_entity_poly.pdbx_strand_id
1 'polypeptide(L)'
;MWRSNILYIHILYMSYLETNSLPRTTMQPVNTKSQFGGKTMKKTYIHNKTHSRGRGTFIKNWSRQQPSFHERTMMLKKCGKKCFLGPKKSFPICTRRTCKINRKGVYAAYMRANEYKTIRPNTQKYSRISSKAHSLLKKLY
;
A
#
# COMPACT_ATOMS: atom_id res chain seq x y z
N MET A 1 3.67 -55.88 9.27
CA MET A 1 3.25 -54.98 8.18
C MET A 1 3.23 -53.58 8.77
N TRP A 2 4.04 -52.57 8.44
CA TRP A 2 4.48 -52.07 7.14
C TRP A 2 5.86 -51.39 7.31
N ARG A 3 6.89 -51.88 6.64
CA ARG A 3 8.20 -51.20 6.50
C ARG A 3 8.66 -51.39 5.07
N SER A 4 8.22 -50.55 4.15
CA SER A 4 8.77 -50.41 2.79
C SER A 4 8.03 -49.27 2.09
N ASN A 5 8.56 -48.04 2.13
CA ASN A 5 8.22 -46.97 1.16
C ASN A 5 9.05 -45.70 1.39
N ILE A 6 10.37 -45.81 1.53
CA ILE A 6 11.26 -44.62 1.62
C ILE A 6 12.29 -44.58 0.48
N LEU A 7 12.56 -45.69 -0.20
CA LEU A 7 13.61 -45.74 -1.23
C LEU A 7 13.16 -45.35 -2.64
N TYR A 8 11.86 -45.20 -2.91
CA TYR A 8 11.38 -44.92 -4.28
C TYR A 8 11.33 -43.42 -4.65
N ILE A 9 11.35 -42.52 -3.68
CA ILE A 9 11.26 -41.07 -3.95
C ILE A 9 12.63 -40.45 -4.23
N HIS A 10 13.72 -41.04 -3.74
CA HIS A 10 15.06 -40.46 -3.89
C HIS A 10 15.66 -40.69 -5.29
N ILE A 11 15.24 -41.74 -6.01
CA ILE A 11 15.77 -42.05 -7.35
C ILE A 11 15.22 -41.11 -8.42
N LEU A 12 14.02 -40.52 -8.23
CA LEU A 12 13.44 -39.60 -9.21
C LEU A 12 13.94 -38.14 -9.08
N TYR A 13 14.64 -37.78 -8.00
CA TYR A 13 15.11 -36.40 -7.82
C TYR A 13 16.52 -36.13 -8.39
N MET A 14 17.30 -37.18 -8.71
CA MET A 14 18.67 -37.01 -9.23
C MET A 14 18.77 -36.96 -10.76
N SER A 15 17.70 -37.30 -11.51
CA SER A 15 17.72 -37.23 -12.99
C SER A 15 17.26 -35.89 -13.57
N TYR A 16 16.85 -34.91 -12.74
CA TYR A 16 16.29 -33.63 -13.21
C TYR A 16 17.28 -32.45 -13.16
N LEU A 17 18.56 -32.69 -12.84
CA LEU A 17 19.56 -31.64 -12.61
C LEU A 17 20.68 -31.58 -13.66
N GLU A 18 20.53 -32.18 -14.85
CA GLU A 18 21.64 -32.31 -15.81
C GLU A 18 21.34 -31.88 -17.27
N THR A 19 20.31 -31.06 -17.53
CA THR A 19 19.98 -30.63 -18.91
C THR A 19 19.72 -29.14 -19.14
N ASN A 20 20.18 -28.24 -18.26
CA ASN A 20 20.02 -26.80 -18.50
C ASN A 20 21.35 -26.02 -18.50
N SER A 21 22.29 -26.42 -19.35
CA SER A 21 23.42 -25.59 -19.78
C SER A 21 23.00 -24.76 -21.00
N LEU A 22 22.44 -23.56 -20.74
CA LEU A 22 22.15 -22.58 -21.78
C LEU A 22 23.45 -21.89 -22.26
N PRO A 23 23.68 -21.73 -23.58
CA PRO A 23 24.80 -20.95 -24.09
C PRO A 23 24.62 -19.45 -23.79
N ARG A 24 25.70 -18.82 -23.32
CA ARG A 24 25.82 -17.38 -23.10
C ARG A 24 25.91 -16.67 -24.46
N THR A 25 24.77 -16.27 -25.02
CA THR A 25 24.72 -15.35 -26.15
C THR A 25 25.06 -13.93 -25.68
N THR A 26 26.09 -13.36 -26.31
CA THR A 26 26.49 -11.97 -26.16
C THR A 26 25.44 -11.06 -26.78
N MET A 27 24.66 -10.36 -25.94
CA MET A 27 23.75 -9.32 -26.41
C MET A 27 24.57 -8.10 -26.86
N GLN A 28 24.50 -7.79 -28.16
CA GLN A 28 24.92 -6.52 -28.75
C GLN A 28 23.93 -5.41 -28.35
N PRO A 29 24.36 -4.17 -28.10
CA PRO A 29 23.46 -3.06 -27.80
C PRO A 29 22.69 -2.64 -29.06
N VAL A 30 21.39 -2.93 -29.12
CA VAL A 30 20.51 -2.45 -30.19
C VAL A 30 20.13 -1.00 -29.87
N ASN A 31 20.69 -0.06 -30.63
CA ASN A 31 20.32 1.36 -30.61
C ASN A 31 18.97 1.54 -31.34
N THR A 32 17.87 1.34 -30.62
CA THR A 32 16.53 1.71 -31.10
C THR A 32 16.20 3.11 -30.60
N LYS A 33 16.59 4.13 -31.38
CA LYS A 33 15.98 5.45 -31.32
C LYS A 33 14.48 5.28 -31.51
N SER A 34 13.70 5.32 -30.44
CA SER A 34 12.26 5.28 -30.50
C SER A 34 11.73 6.63 -31.01
N GLN A 35 11.44 6.68 -32.31
CA GLN A 35 10.71 7.79 -32.91
C GLN A 35 9.23 7.72 -32.49
N PHE A 36 8.92 8.09 -31.25
CA PHE A 36 7.54 8.34 -30.83
C PHE A 36 7.16 9.80 -31.14
N GLY A 37 6.94 10.09 -32.42
CA GLY A 37 6.35 11.34 -32.90
C GLY A 37 4.82 11.30 -32.91
N GLY A 38 4.19 10.98 -31.77
CA GLY A 38 2.74 11.04 -31.62
C GLY A 38 2.31 12.42 -31.11
N LYS A 39 1.77 13.28 -31.98
CA LYS A 39 1.15 14.56 -31.54
C LYS A 39 -0.08 14.24 -30.70
N THR A 40 0.04 14.33 -29.38
CA THR A 40 -1.06 14.12 -28.43
C THR A 40 -2.12 15.21 -28.66
N MET A 41 -3.26 14.85 -29.24
CA MET A 41 -4.43 15.74 -29.30
C MET A 41 -4.84 16.12 -27.87
N LYS A 42 -4.79 17.43 -27.54
CA LYS A 42 -5.27 17.95 -26.25
C LYS A 42 -6.79 17.83 -26.19
N LYS A 43 -7.31 16.74 -25.60
CA LYS A 43 -8.71 16.69 -25.14
C LYS A 43 -8.87 17.71 -24.00
N THR A 44 -9.38 18.89 -24.31
CA THR A 44 -9.87 19.85 -23.31
C THR A 44 -11.15 19.30 -22.70
N TYR A 45 -11.02 18.52 -21.63
CA TYR A 45 -12.14 18.09 -20.81
C TYR A 45 -12.73 19.33 -20.14
N ILE A 46 -13.99 19.68 -20.45
CA ILE A 46 -14.71 20.76 -19.77
C ILE A 46 -14.86 20.35 -18.30
N HIS A 47 -14.07 20.98 -17.42
CA HIS A 47 -14.19 20.77 -15.98
C HIS A 47 -15.45 21.49 -15.52
N ASN A 48 -16.55 20.77 -15.31
CA ASN A 48 -17.72 21.31 -14.60
C ASN A 48 -17.29 21.66 -13.17
N LYS A 49 -16.95 22.93 -12.95
CA LYS A 49 -16.43 23.47 -11.69
C LYS A 49 -17.60 23.64 -10.72
N THR A 50 -18.09 22.53 -10.18
CA THR A 50 -19.03 22.60 -9.06
C THR A 50 -18.29 23.26 -7.89
N HIS A 51 -18.78 24.40 -7.41
CA HIS A 51 -18.23 25.13 -6.24
C HIS A 51 -18.38 24.36 -4.91
N SER A 52 -18.61 23.05 -4.96
CA SER A 52 -18.50 22.19 -3.80
C SER A 52 -17.02 22.08 -3.44
N ARG A 53 -16.67 22.42 -2.20
CA ARG A 53 -15.34 22.11 -1.66
C ARG A 53 -15.14 20.60 -1.80
N GLY A 54 -14.41 20.15 -2.83
CA GLY A 54 -14.32 18.73 -3.18
C GLY A 54 -13.88 17.87 -1.99
N ARG A 55 -14.19 16.57 -2.01
CA ARG A 55 -13.92 15.61 -0.91
C ARG A 55 -12.49 15.70 -0.31
N GLY A 56 -11.51 16.15 -1.08
CA GLY A 56 -10.12 16.34 -0.63
C GLY A 56 -9.82 17.61 0.16
N THR A 57 -10.77 18.56 0.26
CA THR A 57 -10.54 19.86 0.93
C THR A 57 -10.26 19.71 2.42
N PHE A 58 -10.96 18.80 3.11
CA PHE A 58 -10.74 18.53 4.53
C PHE A 58 -9.35 17.93 4.82
N ILE A 59 -8.86 17.08 3.91
CA ILE A 59 -7.57 16.40 4.01
C ILE A 59 -6.41 17.27 3.47
N LYS A 60 -6.71 18.46 2.95
CA LYS A 60 -5.68 19.36 2.40
C LYS A 60 -4.57 19.59 3.42
N ASN A 61 -3.33 19.48 2.94
CA ASN A 61 -2.08 19.57 3.70
C ASN A 61 -1.81 18.42 4.69
N TRP A 62 -2.67 17.41 4.82
CA TRP A 62 -2.37 16.23 5.63
C TRP A 62 -1.10 15.51 5.16
N SER A 63 -0.83 15.50 3.84
CA SER A 63 0.41 14.94 3.29
C SER A 63 1.68 15.58 3.84
N ARG A 64 1.62 16.86 4.22
CA ARG A 64 2.71 17.63 4.86
C ARG A 64 2.73 17.51 6.38
N GLN A 65 1.72 16.91 6.99
CA GLN A 65 1.61 16.74 8.44
C GLN A 65 1.78 15.28 8.87
N GLN A 66 1.47 14.33 7.98
CA GLN A 66 1.65 12.91 8.24
C GLN A 66 3.13 12.58 8.48
N PRO A 67 3.41 11.54 9.28
CA PRO A 67 4.75 11.04 9.48
C PRO A 67 5.28 10.34 8.22
N SER A 68 6.57 10.57 7.94
CA SER A 68 7.36 9.86 6.93
C SER A 68 7.55 8.39 7.30
N PHE A 69 8.11 7.58 6.39
CA PHE A 69 8.31 6.15 6.64
C PHE A 69 9.18 5.85 7.88
N HIS A 70 10.30 6.57 8.02
CA HIS A 70 11.19 6.44 9.18
C HIS A 70 10.51 6.97 10.45
N GLU A 71 9.85 8.14 10.35
CA GLU A 71 9.11 8.72 11.47
C GLU A 71 8.01 7.80 11.97
N ARG A 72 7.33 7.05 11.10
CA ARG A 72 6.32 6.07 11.51
C ARG A 72 6.92 4.97 12.37
N THR A 73 8.12 4.49 12.05
CA THR A 73 8.82 3.47 12.85
C THR A 73 9.16 4.04 14.23
N MET A 74 9.72 5.25 14.29
CA MET A 74 10.05 5.92 15.56
C MET A 74 8.80 6.21 16.40
N MET A 75 7.73 6.68 15.76
CA MET A 75 6.44 6.92 16.43
C MET A 75 5.75 5.64 16.86
N LEU A 76 5.95 4.52 16.16
CA LEU A 76 5.42 3.23 16.60
C LEU A 76 6.13 2.77 17.88
N LYS A 77 7.45 2.99 18.00
CA LYS A 77 8.19 2.74 19.23
C LYS A 77 7.77 3.67 20.38
N LYS A 78 7.60 4.97 20.10
CA LYS A 78 7.30 6.00 21.11
C LYS A 78 5.84 6.07 21.55
N CYS A 79 4.91 6.04 20.60
CA CYS A 79 3.48 6.24 20.83
C CYS A 79 2.66 4.95 20.71
N GLY A 80 3.19 3.92 20.03
CA GLY A 80 2.52 2.63 19.87
C GLY A 80 1.16 2.69 19.17
N LYS A 81 0.25 1.81 19.59
CA LYS A 81 -1.10 1.62 19.02
C LYS A 81 -2.03 2.85 19.18
N LYS A 82 -1.62 3.86 19.96
CA LYS A 82 -2.38 5.11 20.09
C LYS A 82 -2.41 5.89 18.77
N CYS A 83 -1.31 5.87 18.02
CA CYS A 83 -1.15 6.66 16.79
C CYS A 83 -1.35 5.86 15.51
N PHE A 84 -1.58 4.55 15.60
CA PHE A 84 -1.73 3.65 14.46
C PHE A 84 -2.96 2.77 14.66
N LEU A 85 -3.92 2.89 13.75
CA LEU A 85 -5.18 2.12 13.83
C LEU A 85 -5.10 0.74 13.17
N GLY A 86 -4.05 0.47 12.39
CA GLY A 86 -3.85 -0.80 11.68
C GLY A 86 -2.60 -1.57 12.13
N PRO A 87 -2.32 -2.72 11.50
CA PRO A 87 -1.15 -3.52 11.83
C PRO A 87 0.15 -2.78 11.49
N LYS A 88 1.18 -3.00 12.33
CA LYS A 88 2.51 -2.40 12.20
C LYS A 88 2.42 -0.86 12.17
N LYS A 89 2.84 -0.24 11.06
CA LYS A 89 2.90 1.21 10.84
C LYS A 89 1.79 1.74 9.93
N SER A 90 0.71 0.98 9.79
CA SER A 90 -0.39 1.28 8.88
C SER A 90 -1.38 2.24 9.54
N PHE A 91 -1.96 3.13 8.73
CA PHE A 91 -2.98 4.12 9.17
C PHE A 91 -2.49 5.05 10.30
N PRO A 92 -1.51 5.93 10.02
CA PRO A 92 -1.10 6.95 10.98
C PRO A 92 -2.21 7.98 11.20
N ILE A 93 -2.59 8.21 12.45
CA ILE A 93 -3.60 9.21 12.83
C ILE A 93 -3.03 10.41 13.60
N CYS A 94 -1.79 10.32 14.06
CA CYS A 94 -1.09 11.40 14.75
C CYS A 94 -0.29 12.26 13.78
N THR A 95 -0.11 13.54 14.13
CA THR A 95 0.79 14.44 13.40
C THR A 95 2.24 13.99 13.60
N ARG A 96 3.10 14.15 12.58
CA ARG A 96 4.54 13.83 12.64
C ARG A 96 5.19 14.38 13.91
N ARG A 97 6.11 13.60 14.50
CA ARG A 97 6.88 13.96 15.71
C ARG A 97 6.05 14.23 16.97
N THR A 98 4.74 13.99 16.93
CA THR A 98 3.85 14.13 18.09
C THR A 98 3.12 12.81 18.36
N CYS A 99 2.73 12.58 19.61
CA CYS A 99 1.80 11.50 19.95
C CYS A 99 0.35 12.01 20.10
N LYS A 100 0.01 13.11 19.40
CA LYS A 100 -1.30 13.78 19.47
C LYS A 100 -2.13 13.38 18.25
N ILE A 101 -3.35 12.91 18.50
CA ILE A 101 -4.29 12.50 17.45
C ILE A 101 -4.76 13.75 16.71
N ASN A 102 -4.69 13.71 15.39
CA ASN A 102 -5.15 14.79 14.53
C ASN A 102 -6.41 14.35 13.79
N ARG A 103 -7.46 15.16 13.86
CA ARG A 103 -8.75 14.89 13.20
C ARG A 103 -8.60 14.65 11.69
N LYS A 104 -7.69 15.36 11.01
CA LYS A 104 -7.37 15.13 9.59
C LYS A 104 -6.76 13.76 9.35
N GLY A 105 -5.89 13.32 10.26
CA GLY A 105 -5.27 12.00 10.19
C GLY A 105 -6.25 10.87 10.42
N VAL A 106 -7.17 11.02 11.38
CA VAL A 106 -8.25 10.05 11.62
C VAL A 106 -9.17 9.95 10.39
N TYR A 107 -9.54 11.09 9.79
CA TYR A 107 -10.37 11.09 8.59
C TYR A 107 -9.64 10.50 7.37
N ALA A 108 -8.34 10.80 7.21
CA ALA A 108 -7.52 10.18 6.17
C ALA A 108 -7.44 8.65 6.36
N ALA A 109 -7.31 8.18 7.60
CA ALA A 109 -7.33 6.74 7.90
C ALA A 109 -8.69 6.11 7.58
N TYR A 110 -9.80 6.76 7.92
CA TYR A 110 -11.15 6.33 7.58
C TYR A 110 -11.34 6.20 6.06
N MET A 111 -10.97 7.23 5.29
CA MET A 111 -11.09 7.23 3.83
C MET A 111 -10.26 6.11 3.19
N ARG A 112 -8.99 5.94 3.60
CA ARG A 112 -8.12 4.88 3.08
C ARG A 112 -8.61 3.48 3.45
N ALA A 113 -9.17 3.31 4.65
CA ALA A 113 -9.71 2.02 5.06
C ALA A 113 -10.95 1.67 4.22
N ASN A 114 -11.81 2.64 3.91
CA ASN A 114 -12.95 2.45 3.01
C ASN A 114 -12.52 2.08 1.59
N GLU A 115 -11.52 2.76 1.05
CA GLU A 115 -10.95 2.42 -0.25
C GLU A 115 -10.37 1.00 -0.28
N TYR A 116 -9.69 0.56 0.79
CA TYR A 116 -9.14 -0.79 0.83
C TYR A 116 -10.19 -1.88 1.02
N LYS A 117 -11.38 -1.57 1.55
CA LYS A 117 -12.50 -2.52 1.56
C LYS A 117 -12.96 -2.90 0.16
N THR A 118 -12.87 -2.00 -0.81
CA THR A 118 -13.32 -2.28 -2.18
C THR A 118 -12.24 -2.93 -3.03
N ILE A 119 -10.96 -2.63 -2.77
CA ILE A 119 -9.85 -3.06 -3.62
C ILE A 119 -9.23 -4.41 -3.21
N ARG A 120 -9.29 -4.79 -1.91
CA ARG A 120 -8.47 -5.90 -1.40
C ARG A 120 -9.32 -7.09 -0.91
N PRO A 121 -8.87 -8.34 -1.16
CA PRO A 121 -9.43 -9.51 -0.47
C PRO A 121 -9.13 -9.42 1.03
N ASN A 122 -10.05 -9.93 1.86
CA ASN A 122 -10.09 -9.75 3.33
C ASN A 122 -10.40 -8.31 3.77
N THR A 123 -11.67 -7.94 3.59
CA THR A 123 -12.25 -6.63 3.90
C THR A 123 -12.47 -6.42 5.40
N GLN A 124 -12.57 -7.50 6.19
CA GLN A 124 -12.93 -7.45 7.60
C GLN A 124 -11.94 -6.62 8.44
N LYS A 125 -10.64 -6.74 8.16
CA LYS A 125 -9.62 -5.92 8.85
C LYS A 125 -9.80 -4.43 8.57
N TYR A 126 -10.12 -4.05 7.34
CA TYR A 126 -10.31 -2.66 6.96
C TYR A 126 -11.66 -2.12 7.44
N SER A 127 -12.68 -2.98 7.52
CA SER A 127 -13.96 -2.67 8.16
C SER A 127 -13.76 -2.24 9.61
N ARG A 128 -13.07 -3.07 10.42
CA ARG A 128 -12.75 -2.74 11.81
C ARG A 128 -11.97 -1.43 11.96
N ILE A 129 -10.98 -1.18 11.09
CA ILE A 129 -10.20 0.06 11.09
C ILE A 129 -11.10 1.26 10.75
N SER A 130 -11.95 1.14 9.72
CA SER A 130 -12.86 2.21 9.30
C SER A 130 -13.86 2.56 10.39
N SER A 131 -14.47 1.56 11.03
CA SER A 131 -15.41 1.76 12.14
C SER A 131 -14.73 2.42 13.33
N LYS A 132 -13.52 1.97 13.71
CA LYS A 132 -12.75 2.57 14.79
C LYS A 132 -12.37 4.03 14.51
N ALA A 133 -11.93 4.33 13.28
CA ALA A 133 -11.61 5.69 12.86
C ALA A 133 -12.87 6.59 12.88
N HIS A 134 -14.01 6.07 12.44
CA HIS A 134 -15.28 6.80 12.48
C HIS A 134 -15.73 7.13 13.91
N SER A 135 -15.65 6.16 14.82
CA SER A 135 -15.94 6.39 16.24
C SER A 135 -15.01 7.42 16.88
N LEU A 136 -13.72 7.43 16.49
CA LEU A 136 -12.78 8.45 16.93
C LEU A 136 -13.14 9.84 16.39
N LEU A 137 -13.58 9.95 15.13
CA LEU A 137 -14.02 11.23 14.59
C LEU A 137 -15.21 11.81 15.35
N LYS A 138 -16.18 10.97 15.73
CA LYS A 138 -17.35 11.41 16.53
C LYS A 138 -16.98 11.93 17.91
N LYS A 139 -15.90 11.42 18.51
CA LYS A 139 -15.39 11.86 19.83
C LYS A 139 -14.55 13.15 19.77
N LEU A 140 -14.09 13.53 18.58
CA LEU A 140 -13.28 14.72 18.35
C LEU A 140 -14.13 15.92 17.87
N TYR A 141 -15.45 15.72 17.82
CA TYR A 141 -16.48 16.71 17.57
C TYR A 141 -17.20 16.98 18.89
#